data_AF-A0A830DFG7-F1
#
_entry.id   AF-A0A830DFG7-F1
#
_cell.length_a   1.000
_cell.length_b   1.000
_cell.length_c   1.000
_cell.angle_alpha   90.00
_cell.angle_beta   90.00
_cell.angle_gamma   90.00
#
_symmetry.space_group_name_H-M   'P 1'
#
loop_
_entity.id
_entity.type
_entity.pdbx_description
1 polymer ?
#
loop_
_entity_poly.entity_id
_entity_poly.type
_entity_poly.pdbx_seq_one_letter_code
_entity_poly.pdbx_strand_id
1 'polypeptide(L)'
;ETITKSFREVQPVLDLNRRLIQQANDNHRSKIPRNLATNVEWIREIKANISEVIGFYFDLSKSFSGIVQQRRSVAGNAAKGVESVRSRLSSNL
;
A
#
# COMPACT_ATOMS: atom_id res chain seq x y z
N GLU A 1 -4.01 11.37 5.89
CA GLU A 1 -5.05 10.33 5.95
C GLU A 1 -4.83 9.17 4.98
N THR A 2 -4.44 9.40 3.72
CA THR A 2 -4.30 8.35 2.68
C THR A 2 -3.43 7.15 3.09
N ILE A 3 -2.27 7.41 3.70
CA ILE A 3 -1.35 6.36 4.15
C ILE A 3 -1.98 5.52 5.27
N THR A 4 -2.52 6.18 6.30
CA THR A 4 -3.17 5.53 7.44
C THR A 4 -4.39 4.70 7.01
N LYS A 5 -5.18 5.20 6.06
CA LYS A 5 -6.32 4.47 5.50
C LYS A 5 -5.88 3.18 4.81
N SER A 6 -4.86 3.27 3.95
CA SER A 6 -4.33 2.10 3.22
C SER A 6 -3.85 1.01 4.19
N PHE A 7 -3.17 1.38 5.28
CA PHE A 7 -2.76 0.41 6.29
C PHE A 7 -3.95 -0.25 7.04
N ARG A 8 -5.01 0.51 7.33
CA ARG A 8 -6.22 -0.03 7.96
C ARG A 8 -6.96 -1.03 7.05
N GLU A 9 -6.88 -0.86 5.74
CA GLU A 9 -7.51 -1.76 4.76
C GLU A 9 -6.69 -3.03 4.53
N VAL A 10 -5.37 -2.96 4.57
CA VAL A 10 -4.47 -4.13 4.43
C VAL A 10 -4.52 -5.06 5.65
N GLN A 11 -4.62 -4.50 6.86
CA GLN A 11 -4.46 -5.26 8.10
C GLN A 11 -5.44 -6.44 8.25
N PRO A 12 -6.76 -6.29 8.00
CA PRO A 12 -7.71 -7.40 8.10
C PRO A 12 -7.41 -8.57 7.14
N VAL A 13 -6.89 -8.27 5.95
CA VAL A 13 -6.52 -9.27 4.94
C VAL A 13 -5.31 -10.09 5.39
N LEU A 14 -4.31 -9.42 5.98
CA LEU A 14 -3.15 -10.09 6.59
C LEU A 14 -3.53 -10.93 7.81
N ASP A 15 -4.45 -10.44 8.65
CA ASP A 15 -4.96 -11.17 9.80
C ASP A 15 -5.72 -12.44 9.37
N LEU A 16 -6.47 -12.36 8.26
CA LEU A 16 -7.12 -13.53 7.66
C LEU A 16 -6.08 -14.54 7.15
N ASN A 17 -5.05 -14.10 6.42
CA ASN A 17 -3.96 -14.99 6.00
C ASN A 17 -3.30 -15.70 7.18
N ARG A 18 -3.07 -14.99 8.29
CA ARG A 18 -2.53 -15.60 9.51
C ARG A 18 -3.42 -16.72 10.04
N ARG A 19 -4.74 -16.52 10.06
CA ARG A 19 -5.69 -17.56 10.50
C ARG A 19 -5.74 -18.76 9.56
N LEU A 20 -5.80 -18.52 8.24
CA LEU A 20 -5.84 -19.58 7.24
C LEU A 20 -4.58 -20.44 7.26
N ILE A 21 -3.40 -19.83 7.44
CA ILE A 21 -2.14 -20.56 7.60
C ILE A 21 -2.19 -21.46 8.83
N GLN A 22 -2.72 -20.98 9.96
CA GLN A 22 -2.86 -21.81 11.16
C GLN A 22 -3.82 -22.98 10.93
N GLN A 23 -4.97 -22.73 10.31
CA GLN A 23 -5.93 -23.79 9.97
C GLN A 23 -5.31 -24.86 9.06
N ALA A 24 -4.58 -24.45 8.02
CA ALA A 24 -3.88 -25.36 7.13
C ALA A 24 -2.84 -26.22 7.86
N ASN A 25 -2.08 -25.61 8.78
CA ASN A 25 -1.09 -26.30 9.59
C ASN A 25 -1.74 -27.30 10.56
N ASP A 26 -2.82 -26.92 11.23
CA ASP A 26 -3.56 -27.80 12.15
C ASP A 26 -4.16 -29.00 11.42
N ASN A 27 -4.76 -28.76 10.26
CA ASN A 27 -5.31 -29.81 9.42
C ASN A 27 -4.21 -30.78 8.95
N HIS A 28 -3.05 -30.26 8.51
CA HIS A 28 -1.92 -31.11 8.12
C HIS A 28 -1.43 -31.99 9.30
N ARG A 29 -1.36 -31.43 10.52
CA ARG A 29 -1.00 -32.16 11.73
C ARG A 29 -2.03 -33.22 12.14
N SER A 30 -3.32 -33.01 11.83
CA SER A 30 -4.39 -33.98 12.13
C SER A 30 -4.23 -35.30 11.36
N LYS A 31 -3.49 -35.30 10.25
CA LYS A 31 -3.25 -36.45 9.37
C LYS A 31 -4.53 -37.11 8.82
N ILE A 32 -5.67 -36.40 8.81
CA ILE A 32 -6.92 -36.89 8.23
C ILE A 32 -6.88 -36.64 6.71
N PRO A 33 -6.71 -37.68 5.86
CA PRO A 33 -6.42 -37.47 4.44
C PRO A 33 -7.54 -36.75 3.68
N ARG A 34 -8.80 -37.02 4.05
CA ARG A 34 -9.99 -36.38 3.45
C ARG A 34 -10.01 -34.86 3.66
N ASN A 35 -9.39 -34.37 4.75
CA ASN A 35 -9.42 -32.97 5.12
C ASN A 35 -8.28 -32.16 4.45
N LEU A 36 -7.30 -32.83 3.85
CA LEU A 36 -6.18 -32.16 3.17
C LEU A 36 -6.61 -31.41 1.90
N ALA A 37 -7.72 -31.80 1.27
CA ALA A 37 -8.29 -31.04 0.16
C ALA A 37 -8.68 -29.61 0.59
N THR A 38 -9.12 -29.42 1.83
CA THR A 38 -9.44 -28.10 2.39
C THR A 38 -8.21 -27.20 2.50
N ASN A 39 -7.00 -27.76 2.69
CA ASN A 39 -5.77 -26.98 2.66
C ASN A 39 -5.54 -26.32 1.30
N VAL A 40 -5.95 -26.97 0.20
CA VAL A 40 -5.84 -26.40 -1.14
C VAL A 40 -6.71 -25.16 -1.27
N GLU A 41 -7.94 -25.20 -0.76
CA GLU A 41 -8.85 -24.05 -0.78
C GLU A 41 -8.32 -22.90 0.10
N TRP A 42 -7.84 -23.17 1.31
CA TRP A 42 -7.22 -22.14 2.16
C TRP A 42 -5.97 -21.53 1.51
N ILE A 43 -5.13 -22.32 0.84
CA ILE A 43 -3.95 -21.80 0.12
C ILE A 43 -4.38 -20.92 -1.07
N ARG A 44 -5.46 -21.28 -1.79
CA ARG A 44 -6.01 -20.44 -2.87
C ARG A 44 -6.54 -19.12 -2.32
N GLU A 45 -7.22 -19.16 -1.18
CA GLU A 45 -7.70 -17.95 -0.50
C GLU A 45 -6.53 -17.06 -0.05
N ILE A 46 -5.46 -17.64 0.52
CA ILE A 46 -4.23 -16.91 0.83
C ILE A 46 -3.63 -16.25 -0.42
N LYS A 47 -3.59 -16.95 -1.56
CA LYS A 47 -3.09 -16.40 -2.83
C LYS A 47 -3.94 -15.21 -3.30
N ALA A 48 -5.26 -15.31 -3.19
CA ALA A 48 -6.17 -14.22 -3.55
C ALA A 48 -5.93 -12.99 -2.64
N ASN A 49 -5.86 -13.20 -1.33
CA ASN A 49 -5.58 -12.17 -0.33
C ASN A 49 -4.23 -11.48 -0.56
N ILE A 50 -3.18 -12.22 -0.94
CA ILE A 50 -1.88 -11.62 -1.30
C ILE A 50 -1.99 -10.73 -2.55
N SER A 51 -2.80 -11.13 -3.53
CA SER A 51 -3.04 -10.31 -4.72
C SER A 51 -3.74 -8.99 -4.36
N GLU A 52 -4.68 -9.02 -3.41
CA GLU A 52 -5.35 -7.84 -2.87
C GLU A 52 -4.37 -6.92 -2.11
N VAL A 53 -3.52 -7.49 -1.27
CA VAL A 53 -2.47 -6.75 -0.54
C VAL A 53 -1.51 -6.04 -1.50
N ILE A 54 -1.13 -6.69 -2.60
CA ILE A 54 -0.32 -6.05 -3.66
C ILE A 54 -1.05 -4.84 -4.24
N GLY A 55 -2.36 -4.96 -4.50
CA GLY A 55 -3.20 -3.86 -4.97
C GLY A 55 -3.20 -2.66 -4.03
N PHE A 56 -3.43 -2.88 -2.74
CA PHE A 56 -3.39 -1.81 -1.73
C PHE A 56 -2.02 -1.11 -1.68
N TYR A 57 -0.92 -1.87 -1.72
CA TYR A 57 0.42 -1.27 -1.72
C TYR A 57 0.72 -0.51 -3.01
N PHE A 58 0.21 -0.96 -4.16
CA PHE A 58 0.33 -0.25 -5.42
C PHE A 58 -0.40 1.11 -5.37
N ASP A 59 -1.63 1.14 -4.88
CA ASP A 59 -2.41 2.38 -4.75
C ASP A 59 -1.80 3.35 -3.73
N LEU A 60 -1.26 2.81 -2.63
CA LEU A 60 -0.51 3.58 -1.65
C LEU A 60 0.75 4.21 -2.28
N SER A 61 1.53 3.42 -3.03
CA SER A 61 2.74 3.88 -3.70
C SER A 61 2.46 4.98 -4.72
N LYS A 62 1.40 4.81 -5.52
CA LYS A 62 0.91 5.84 -6.46
C LYS A 62 0.51 7.11 -5.73
N SER A 63 -0.33 6.99 -4.70
CA SER A 63 -0.79 8.12 -3.91
C SER A 63 0.37 8.88 -3.26
N PHE A 64 1.32 8.16 -2.68
CA PHE A 64 2.52 8.75 -2.07
C PHE A 64 3.36 9.51 -3.10
N SER A 65 3.64 8.88 -4.25
CA SER A 65 4.40 9.49 -5.33
C SER A 65 3.73 10.78 -5.85
N GLY A 66 2.39 10.76 -6.00
CA GLY A 66 1.60 11.93 -6.38
C GLY A 66 1.73 13.08 -5.37
N ILE A 67 1.63 12.80 -4.08
CA ILE A 67 1.78 13.81 -3.01
C ILE A 67 3.19 14.42 -3.03
N VAL A 68 4.23 13.60 -3.17
CA VAL A 68 5.61 14.08 -3.23
C VAL A 68 5.83 14.96 -4.46
N GLN A 69 5.34 14.55 -5.62
CA GLN A 69 5.48 15.32 -6.86
C GLN A 69 4.75 16.67 -6.78
N GLN A 70 3.52 16.68 -6.24
CA GLN A 70 2.75 17.91 -6.03
C GLN A 70 3.47 18.88 -5.09
N ARG A 71 4.06 18.39 -4.00
CA ARG A 71 4.84 19.24 -3.08
C ARG A 71 6.06 19.85 -3.75
N ARG A 72 6.77 19.07 -4.58
CA ARG A 72 7.93 19.57 -5.35
C ARG A 72 7.53 20.64 -6.35
N SER A 73 6.41 20.47 -7.07
CA SER A 73 5.95 21.49 -8.01
C SER A 73 5.56 22.79 -7.30
N VAL A 74 4.87 22.70 -6.16
CA VAL A 74 4.51 23.88 -5.36
C VAL A 74 5.75 24.61 -4.86
N ALA A 75 6.73 23.90 -4.31
CA ALA A 75 7.98 24.49 -3.84
C ALA A 75 8.78 25.14 -4.99
N GLY A 76 8.87 24.47 -6.15
CA GLY A 76 9.53 25.01 -7.33
C GLY A 76 8.85 26.27 -7.88
N ASN A 77 7.51 26.30 -7.87
CA ASN A 77 6.75 27.48 -8.29
C ASN A 77 6.91 28.65 -7.33
N ALA A 78 6.94 28.39 -6.02
CA ALA A 78 7.21 29.41 -5.01
C ALA A 78 8.61 30.02 -5.20
N ALA A 79 9.64 29.19 -5.43
CA ALA A 79 11.01 29.67 -5.68
C ALA A 79 11.12 30.53 -6.95
N LYS A 80 10.43 30.15 -8.05
CA LYS A 80 10.37 30.95 -9.28
C LYS A 80 9.68 32.30 -9.07
N GLY A 81 8.63 32.35 -8.26
CA GLY A 81 7.95 33.59 -7.90
C GLY A 81 8.87 34.56 -7.15
N VAL A 82 9.64 34.06 -6.19
CA VAL A 82 10.62 34.85 -5.43
C VAL A 82 11.71 35.42 -6.35
N GLU A 83 12.25 34.61 -7.27
CA GLU A 83 13.29 35.06 -8.21
C GLU A 83 12.76 36.11 -9.21
N SER A 84 11.50 35.95 -9.65
CA SER A 84 10.84 36.95 -10.49
C SER A 84 10.63 38.29 -9.78
N VAL A 85 10.28 38.28 -8.49
CA VAL A 85 10.17 39.52 -7.70
C VAL A 85 11.55 40.17 -7.51
N ARG A 86 12.57 39.36 -7.20
CA ARG A 86 13.94 39.85 -7.00
C ARG A 86 14.52 40.50 -8.25
N SER A 87 14.36 39.88 -9.41
CA SER A 87 14.84 40.45 -10.70
C SER A 87 14.16 41.78 -11.04
N ARG A 88 12.87 41.94 -10.74
CA ARG A 88 12.15 43.22 -10.95
C ARG A 88 12.59 44.34 -10.02
N LEU A 89 13.03 44.01 -8.80
CA LEU A 89 13.57 45.00 -7.87
C LEU A 89 14.97 45.47 -8.29
N SER A 90 15.80 44.55 -8.80
CA SER A 90 17.14 44.88 -9.30
C SER A 90 17.14 45.66 -10.62
N SER A 91 16.07 45.63 -11.42
CA SER A 91 15.96 46.42 -12.65
C SER A 91 15.46 47.86 -12.46
N ASN A 92 14.94 48.19 -11.26
CA ASN A 92 14.39 49.50 -10.94
C ASN A 92 15.34 50.39 -10.11
N LEU A 93 16.57 49.92 -9.88
CA LEU A 93 17.69 50.61 -9.23
C LEU A 93 18.77 50.89 -10.28
#